data_AF-A0A6P8ZIN3-F1
#
_entry.id   AF-A0A6P8ZIN3-F1
#
_cell.length_a   1.000
_cell.length_b   1.000
_cell.length_c   1.000
_cell.angle_alpha   90.00
_cell.angle_beta   90.00
_cell.angle_gamma   90.00
#
_symmetry.space_group_name_H-M   'P 1'
#
loop_
_entity.id
_entity.type
_entity.pdbx_description
1 polymer ?
#
loop_
_entity_poly.entity_id
_entity_poly.type
_entity_poly.pdbx_seq_one_letter_code
_entity_poly.pdbx_strand_id
1 'polypeptide(L)'
;MEKKACELSQAENKMIHKIPPEADKNKEKGDKSSELPQEEGKKTVHISRRPWITEEFMQKVRQRDELHSKVKKNPADSAMKKQFRLCRNQTAALRKKLKHAYQMYLEEL
;
A
#
# COMPACT_ATOMS: atom_id res chain seq x y z
N MET A 1 -1.01 29.45 45.27
CA MET A 1 0.41 29.56 44.90
C MET A 1 1.05 28.23 45.19
N GLU A 2 1.52 27.51 44.17
CA GLU A 2 2.76 26.73 44.23
C GLU A 2 3.12 26.27 42.82
N LYS A 3 4.43 26.29 42.56
CA LYS A 3 5.04 26.45 41.25
C LYS A 3 5.38 25.10 40.62
N LYS A 4 5.38 25.08 39.28
CA LYS A 4 6.03 24.08 38.42
C LYS A 4 7.47 23.80 38.88
N ALA A 5 7.90 22.55 38.80
CA ALA A 5 9.23 22.16 38.30
C ALA A 5 9.34 20.62 38.26
N CYS A 6 9.45 20.05 37.06
CA CYS A 6 10.08 18.73 36.88
C CYS A 6 10.98 18.89 35.66
N GLU A 7 12.19 19.39 35.92
CA GLU A 7 13.33 19.39 35.02
C GLU A 7 14.38 18.49 35.66
N LEU A 8 15.00 17.62 34.84
CA LEU A 8 16.27 16.88 34.97
C LEU A 8 16.11 15.60 34.13
N SER A 9 17.01 15.16 33.27
CA SER A 9 18.30 15.65 32.78
C SER A 9 18.70 14.74 31.59
N GLN A 10 19.37 15.32 30.58
CA GLN A 10 20.62 14.88 29.94
C GLN A 10 21.00 13.38 30.02
N ALA A 11 21.66 12.73 29.06
CA ALA A 11 22.25 13.06 27.77
C ALA A 11 22.76 11.73 27.18
N GLU A 12 22.91 11.72 25.86
CA GLU A 12 23.93 11.01 25.08
C GLU A 12 24.51 9.67 25.61
N ASN A 13 24.21 8.59 24.89
CA ASN A 13 25.14 7.47 24.75
C ASN A 13 25.41 7.22 23.26
N LYS A 14 26.47 7.87 22.77
CA LYS A 14 27.21 7.49 21.55
C LYS A 14 28.15 6.35 21.93
N MET A 15 28.04 5.17 21.33
CA MET A 15 29.21 4.32 21.09
C MET A 15 29.06 3.55 19.78
N ILE A 16 29.74 4.08 18.76
CA ILE A 16 30.14 3.38 17.54
C ILE A 16 31.38 2.55 17.91
N HIS A 17 31.31 1.24 17.78
CA HIS A 17 32.48 0.35 17.74
C HIS A 17 32.55 -0.23 16.33
N LYS A 18 33.41 0.33 15.46
CA LYS A 18 34.79 -0.11 15.16
C LYS A 18 34.85 -1.50 14.48
N ILE A 19 34.95 -1.44 13.15
CA ILE A 19 35.51 -2.48 12.27
C ILE A 19 37.00 -2.63 12.57
N PRO A 20 37.56 -3.85 12.52
CA PRO A 20 38.89 -4.01 11.93
C PRO A 20 38.95 -5.00 10.75
N PRO A 21 40.03 -4.95 9.95
CA PRO A 21 40.10 -5.36 8.55
C PRO A 21 40.91 -6.66 8.32
N GLU A 22 41.25 -6.90 7.03
CA GLU A 22 42.20 -7.88 6.45
C GLU A 22 41.59 -9.18 5.90
N ALA A 23 42.05 -9.77 4.79
CA ALA A 23 42.86 -9.41 3.62
C ALA A 23 42.61 -10.58 2.63
N ASP A 24 42.19 -10.30 1.40
CA ASP A 24 43.01 -10.38 0.18
C ASP A 24 43.38 -11.80 -0.31
N LYS A 25 42.93 -12.13 -1.53
CA LYS A 25 43.67 -12.91 -2.54
C LYS A 25 43.00 -12.82 -3.91
N ASN A 26 43.57 -11.91 -4.72
CA ASN A 26 43.50 -11.78 -6.19
C ASN A 26 43.46 -13.09 -7.00
N LYS A 27 42.77 -13.09 -8.16
CA LYS A 27 43.40 -13.41 -9.47
C LYS A 27 42.56 -13.01 -10.71
N GLU A 28 43.08 -11.99 -11.40
CA GLU A 28 43.14 -11.69 -12.86
C GLU A 28 41.97 -11.87 -13.84
N LYS A 29 41.63 -10.70 -14.43
CA LYS A 29 41.61 -10.32 -15.87
C LYS A 29 40.66 -11.00 -16.86
N GLY A 30 39.91 -10.14 -17.55
CA GLY A 30 39.50 -10.37 -18.93
C GLY A 30 38.32 -9.51 -19.37
N ASP A 31 38.60 -8.27 -19.78
CA ASP A 31 37.71 -7.38 -20.54
C ASP A 31 37.02 -8.09 -21.71
N LYS A 32 35.68 -7.99 -21.80
CA LYS A 32 35.05 -7.49 -23.04
C LYS A 32 33.59 -7.11 -22.83
N SER A 33 33.33 -5.87 -23.20
CA SER A 33 32.06 -5.17 -23.34
C SER A 33 30.92 -6.03 -23.91
N SER A 34 29.78 -5.96 -23.22
CA SER A 34 28.48 -5.69 -23.84
C SER A 34 27.55 -5.14 -22.77
N GLU A 35 27.68 -3.85 -22.47
CA GLU A 35 26.60 -3.08 -21.85
C GLU A 35 25.45 -3.02 -22.85
N LEU A 36 24.52 -3.96 -22.73
CA LEU A 36 23.18 -3.78 -23.25
C LEU A 36 22.46 -2.87 -22.24
N PRO A 37 21.95 -1.70 -22.64
CA PRO A 37 21.08 -0.93 -21.76
C PRO A 37 19.85 -1.79 -21.49
N GLN A 38 19.70 -2.24 -20.24
CA GLN A 38 18.42 -2.73 -19.75
C GLN A 38 17.48 -1.52 -19.72
N GLU A 39 16.80 -1.29 -20.83
CA GLU A 39 15.58 -0.50 -20.85
C GLU A 39 14.63 -1.15 -19.83
N GLU A 40 14.59 -0.58 -18.64
CA GLU A 40 13.55 -0.80 -17.63
C GLU A 40 12.23 -0.31 -18.21
N GLY A 41 11.70 -1.09 -19.16
CA GLY A 41 10.38 -0.96 -19.69
C GLY A 41 9.42 -1.17 -18.53
N LYS A 42 9.02 -0.07 -17.89
CA LYS A 42 7.86 -0.01 -17.01
C LYS A 42 6.70 -0.56 -17.82
N LYS A 43 6.43 -1.85 -17.66
CA LYS A 43 5.23 -2.51 -18.18
C LYS A 43 4.08 -1.80 -17.50
N THR A 44 3.58 -0.75 -18.12
CA THR A 44 2.30 -0.15 -17.78
C THR A 44 1.30 -1.25 -18.08
N VAL A 45 0.96 -2.03 -17.05
CA VAL A 45 -0.13 -2.98 -17.12
C VAL A 45 -1.36 -2.13 -17.41
N HIS A 46 -1.72 -2.02 -18.67
CA HIS A 46 -2.94 -1.35 -19.08
C HIS A 46 -4.08 -2.24 -18.60
N ILE A 47 -4.51 -2.02 -17.36
CA ILE A 47 -5.68 -2.67 -16.81
C ILE A 47 -6.86 -2.02 -17.51
N SER A 48 -7.29 -2.63 -18.63
CA SER A 48 -8.57 -2.32 -19.25
C SER A 48 -9.63 -2.49 -18.17
N ARG A 49 -10.11 -1.35 -17.63
CA ARG A 49 -11.16 -1.37 -16.63
C ARG A 49 -12.39 -1.92 -17.33
N ARG A 50 -13.02 -2.93 -16.72
CA ARG A 50 -14.30 -3.41 -17.22
C ARG A 50 -15.26 -2.22 -17.33
N PRO A 51 -16.08 -2.14 -18.39
CA PRO A 51 -16.89 -0.96 -18.71
C PRO A 51 -17.89 -0.58 -17.61
N TRP A 52 -18.29 -1.52 -16.76
CA TRP A 52 -19.16 -1.27 -15.60
C TRP A 52 -18.44 -0.69 -14.37
N ILE A 53 -17.12 -0.49 -14.41
CA ILE A 53 -16.35 0.09 -13.30
C ILE A 53 -16.45 1.62 -13.37
N THR A 54 -17.34 2.19 -12.56
CA THR A 54 -17.53 3.64 -12.45
C THR A 54 -16.59 4.28 -11.42
N GLU A 55 -16.42 5.62 -11.48
CA GLU A 55 -15.62 6.36 -10.51
C GLU A 55 -16.22 6.26 -9.09
N GLU A 56 -17.55 6.30 -8.97
CA GLU A 56 -18.26 6.10 -7.70
C GLU A 56 -17.96 4.73 -7.08
N PHE A 57 -17.94 3.68 -7.90
CA PHE A 57 -17.58 2.35 -7.44
C PHE A 57 -16.13 2.31 -6.94
N MET A 58 -15.20 2.97 -7.65
CA MET A 58 -13.81 3.08 -7.22
C MET A 58 -13.67 3.87 -5.91
N GLN A 59 -14.45 4.93 -5.72
CA GLN A 59 -14.49 5.66 -4.46
C GLN A 59 -14.98 4.78 -3.30
N LYS A 60 -16.02 3.96 -3.51
CA LYS A 60 -16.50 2.99 -2.50
C LYS A 60 -15.47 1.92 -2.18
N VAL A 61 -14.73 1.42 -3.18
CA VAL A 61 -13.63 0.47 -2.96
C VAL A 61 -12.53 1.10 -2.11
N ARG A 62 -12.12 2.34 -2.40
CA ARG A 62 -11.12 3.06 -1.59
C ARG A 62 -11.57 3.25 -0.15
N GLN A 63 -12.82 3.67 0.08
CA GLN A 63 -13.41 3.80 1.41
C GLN A 63 -13.41 2.47 2.19
N ARG A 64 -13.76 1.38 1.51
CA ARG A 64 -13.72 0.03 2.10
C ARG A 64 -12.31 -0.34 2.54
N ASP A 65 -11.31 -0.08 1.71
CA ASP A 65 -9.91 -0.47 1.97
C ASP A 65 -9.29 0.37 3.08
N GLU A 66 -9.66 1.65 3.18
CA GLU A 66 -9.31 2.51 4.30
C GLU A 66 -9.92 1.99 5.61
N LEU A 67 -11.21 1.66 5.62
CA LEU A 67 -11.87 1.08 6.80
C LEU A 67 -11.28 -0.27 7.19
N HIS A 68 -10.94 -1.11 6.22
CA HIS A 68 -10.27 -2.39 6.46
C HIS A 68 -8.93 -2.18 7.17
N SER A 69 -8.15 -1.19 6.72
CA SER A 69 -6.87 -0.82 7.32
C SER A 69 -7.04 -0.32 8.75
N LYS A 70 -8.08 0.48 9.03
CA LYS A 70 -8.42 0.95 10.40
C LYS A 70 -8.83 -0.20 11.32
N VAL A 71 -9.69 -1.12 10.84
CA VAL A 71 -10.10 -2.32 11.60
C VAL A 71 -8.90 -3.23 11.88
N LYS A 72 -7.97 -3.37 10.95
CA LYS A 72 -6.76 -4.18 11.14
C LYS A 72 -5.85 -3.59 12.23
N LYS A 73 -5.75 -2.25 12.30
CA LYS A 73 -4.98 -1.56 13.34
C LYS A 73 -5.64 -1.65 14.72
N ASN A 74 -6.97 -1.55 14.77
CA ASN A 74 -7.74 -1.55 16.02
C ASN A 74 -8.81 -2.66 16.02
N PRO A 75 -8.43 -3.93 16.21
CA PRO A 75 -9.36 -5.05 16.12
C PRO A 75 -10.36 -5.11 17.30
N ALA A 76 -10.10 -4.44 18.41
CA ALA A 76 -11.03 -4.39 19.55
C ALA A 76 -12.26 -3.50 19.28
N ASP A 77 -12.17 -2.57 18.31
CA ASP A 77 -13.26 -1.64 18.01
C ASP A 77 -14.41 -2.34 17.26
N SER A 78 -15.48 -2.62 17.99
CA SER A 78 -16.68 -3.27 17.46
C SER A 78 -17.50 -2.36 16.53
N ALA A 79 -17.45 -1.04 16.73
CA ALA A 79 -18.17 -0.07 15.91
C ALA A 79 -17.52 0.03 14.53
N MET A 80 -16.18 0.14 14.47
CA MET A 80 -15.45 0.10 13.20
C MET A 80 -15.69 -1.20 12.43
N LYS A 81 -15.74 -2.35 13.11
CA LYS A 81 -16.07 -3.64 12.48
C LYS A 81 -17.47 -3.65 11.86
N LYS A 82 -18.47 -3.06 12.53
CA LYS A 82 -19.83 -2.92 11.98
C LYS A 82 -19.83 -2.01 10.75
N GLN A 83 -19.16 -0.86 10.82
CA GLN A 83 -19.07 0.09 9.71
C GLN A 83 -18.36 -0.51 8.48
N PHE A 84 -17.25 -1.24 8.70
CA PHE A 84 -16.57 -1.97 7.63
C PHE A 84 -17.47 -3.00 6.95
N ARG A 85 -18.22 -3.80 7.72
CA ARG A 85 -19.16 -4.78 7.17
C ARG A 85 -20.25 -4.13 6.32
N LEU A 86 -20.81 -3.01 6.79
CA LEU A 86 -21.80 -2.25 6.04
C LEU A 86 -21.22 -1.73 4.72
N CYS A 87 -20.05 -1.08 4.77
CA CYS A 87 -19.36 -0.57 3.58
C CYS A 87 -19.02 -1.69 2.58
N ARG A 88 -18.54 -2.84 3.07
CA ARG A 88 -18.27 -4.04 2.24
C ARG A 88 -19.51 -4.52 1.51
N ASN A 89 -20.64 -4.61 2.22
CA ASN A 89 -21.91 -5.07 1.66
C ASN A 89 -22.47 -4.07 0.62
N GLN A 90 -22.41 -2.77 0.91
CA GLN A 90 -22.80 -1.72 -0.04
C GLN A 90 -21.94 -1.76 -1.32
N THR A 91 -20.63 -1.93 -1.17
CA THR A 91 -19.71 -2.05 -2.32
C THR A 91 -20.03 -3.28 -3.17
N ALA A 92 -20.35 -4.42 -2.53
CA ALA A 92 -20.75 -5.63 -3.24
C ALA A 92 -22.10 -5.47 -3.95
N ALA A 93 -23.06 -4.81 -3.32
CA ALA A 93 -24.37 -4.51 -3.93
C ALA A 93 -24.21 -3.59 -5.14
N LEU A 94 -23.41 -2.52 -5.03
CA LEU A 94 -23.11 -1.61 -6.15
C LEU A 94 -22.45 -2.36 -7.32
N ARG A 95 -21.48 -3.24 -7.03
CA ARG A 95 -20.86 -4.10 -8.06
C ARG A 95 -21.89 -4.93 -8.82
N LYS A 96 -22.84 -5.55 -8.11
CA LYS A 96 -23.90 -6.35 -8.74
C LYS A 96 -24.80 -5.50 -9.62
N LYS A 97 -25.23 -4.33 -9.12
CA LYS A 97 -26.06 -3.39 -9.88
C LYS A 97 -25.38 -2.93 -11.17
N LEU A 98 -24.12 -2.51 -11.09
CA LEU A 98 -23.37 -2.03 -12.25
C LEU A 98 -23.14 -3.13 -13.29
N LYS A 99 -22.81 -4.35 -12.85
CA LYS A 99 -22.71 -5.51 -13.74
C LYS A 99 -24.02 -5.80 -14.46
N HIS A 100 -25.13 -5.80 -13.72
CA HIS A 100 -26.43 -6.09 -14.29
C HIS A 100 -26.88 -5.00 -15.26
N ALA A 101 -26.71 -3.73 -14.92
CA ALA A 101 -27.01 -2.62 -15.82
C ALA A 101 -26.22 -2.71 -17.13
N TYR A 102 -24.93 -3.04 -17.04
CA TYR A 102 -24.10 -3.25 -18.23
C TYR A 102 -24.54 -4.47 -19.05
N GLN A 103 -24.98 -5.54 -18.40
CA GLN A 103 -25.53 -6.70 -19.10
C GLN A 103 -26.80 -6.35 -19.87
N MET A 104 -27.75 -5.64 -19.24
CA MET A 104 -28.97 -5.17 -19.90
C MET A 104 -28.65 -4.30 -21.12
N TYR A 105 -27.69 -3.37 -20.98
CA TYR A 105 -27.21 -2.54 -22.09
C TYR A 105 -26.66 -3.36 -23.26
N LEU A 106 -25.97 -4.47 -23.00
CA LEU A 106 -25.47 -5.36 -24.05
C LEU A 106 -26.58 -6.18 -24.72
N GLU A 107 -27.68 -6.48 -24.01
CA GLU A 107 -28.83 -7.22 -24.56
C GLU A 107 -29.72 -6.33 -25.46
N GLU A 108 -29.65 -5.01 -25.27
CA GLU A 108 -30.37 -4.00 -26.08
C GLU A 108 -29.60 -3.52 -27.33
N LEU A 109 -28.31 -3.88 -27.47
CA LEU A 109 -27.45 -3.58 -28.62
C LEU A 109 -27.57 -4.63 -29.72
#